data_AF-A0A831SF58-F1
#
_entry.id   AF-A0A831SF58-F1
#
_cell.length_a   1.000
_cell.length_b   1.000
_cell.length_c   1.000
_cell.angle_alpha   90.00
_cell.angle_beta   90.00
_cell.angle_gamma   90.00
#
_symmetry.space_group_name_H-M   'P 1'
#
loop_
_entity.id
_entity.type
_entity.pdbx_description
1 polymer ?
#
loop_
_entity_poly.entity_id
_entity_poly.type
_entity_poly.pdbx_seq_one_letter_code
_entity_poly.pdbx_strand_id
1 'polypeptide(L)'
;EDYTRLGGTSMAAPHVAGAAALIKQKHPDWNPMEIKATLRYTAVDIGYPITDQGFGRVNALAAVNLSSPPPLAFLYATGETCVGTVYINGTATARNFSEYTLYYKYVGRRLYEDDFDSPGQWTELYASNSSADEGVLYRWNTTSFKDGWYIIKLVSTDTKGRKSFDMMIVDVENSGRFIINIPEYAIEGRHFNVSISDDHNNPVDGFIIFRQPFKLPQIHYGSNVAFYARPITRPWINSVDARIYVIVLSSGKIEVHILRLPIYNT
;
A
#
# COMPACT_ATOMS: atom_id res chain seq x y z
N GLU A 1 -33.79 36.38 -8.72
CA GLU A 1 -33.21 35.01 -8.71
C GLU A 1 -31.79 35.13 -8.18
N ASP A 2 -31.47 34.39 -7.12
CA ASP A 2 -30.17 34.48 -6.46
C ASP A 2 -29.23 33.39 -6.98
N TYR A 3 -28.08 33.79 -7.53
CA TYR A 3 -27.00 32.90 -7.96
C TYR A 3 -25.75 33.17 -7.12
N THR A 4 -25.02 32.10 -6.76
CA THR A 4 -23.78 32.21 -5.98
C THR A 4 -22.70 31.27 -6.51
N ARG A 5 -21.43 31.61 -6.25
CA ARG A 5 -20.27 30.78 -6.61
C ARG A 5 -19.75 30.06 -5.37
N LEU A 6 -19.76 28.73 -5.41
CA LEU A 6 -19.29 27.85 -4.34
C LEU A 6 -18.21 26.89 -4.87
N GLY A 7 -17.42 26.35 -3.95
CA GLY A 7 -16.39 25.35 -4.24
C GLY A 7 -16.38 24.23 -3.20
N GLY A 8 -15.94 23.04 -3.60
CA GLY A 8 -15.87 21.86 -2.74
C GLY A 8 -16.30 20.58 -3.48
N THR A 9 -16.02 19.42 -2.89
CA THR A 9 -16.43 18.12 -3.42
C THR A 9 -17.96 17.99 -3.53
N SER A 10 -18.70 18.69 -2.66
CA SER A 10 -20.16 18.83 -2.75
C SER A 10 -20.63 19.50 -4.03
N MET A 11 -19.82 20.34 -4.67
CA MET A 11 -20.12 20.94 -5.98
C MET A 11 -19.61 20.05 -7.13
N ALA A 12 -18.60 19.21 -6.91
CA ALA A 12 -18.16 18.22 -7.90
C ALA A 12 -19.17 17.06 -8.05
N ALA A 13 -19.71 16.55 -6.95
CA ALA A 13 -20.67 15.46 -6.92
C ALA A 13 -21.89 15.65 -7.88
N PRO A 14 -22.60 16.80 -7.90
CA PRO A 14 -23.72 16.99 -8.81
C PRO A 14 -23.31 17.03 -10.30
N HIS A 15 -22.07 17.41 -10.63
CA HIS A 15 -21.59 17.32 -12.03
C HIS A 15 -21.46 15.87 -12.47
N VAL A 16 -20.91 15.00 -11.62
CA VAL A 16 -20.81 13.55 -11.90
C VAL A 16 -22.19 12.91 -11.96
N ALA A 17 -23.10 13.28 -11.05
CA ALA A 17 -24.49 12.79 -11.06
C ALA A 17 -25.23 13.21 -12.34
N GLY A 18 -25.05 14.45 -12.80
CA GLY A 18 -25.60 14.92 -14.07
C GLY A 18 -25.05 14.16 -15.27
N ALA A 19 -23.75 13.89 -15.31
CA ALA A 19 -23.14 13.07 -16.36
C ALA A 19 -23.68 11.63 -16.35
N ALA A 20 -23.83 11.02 -15.18
CA ALA A 20 -24.44 9.70 -15.03
C ALA A 20 -25.90 9.67 -15.52
N ALA A 21 -26.68 10.72 -15.22
CA ALA A 21 -28.06 10.84 -15.70
C ALA A 21 -28.12 10.93 -17.23
N LEU A 22 -27.23 11.71 -17.87
CA LEU A 22 -27.15 11.80 -19.34
C LEU A 22 -26.78 10.45 -19.97
N ILE A 23 -25.84 9.71 -19.37
CA ILE A 23 -25.48 8.36 -19.83
C ILE A 23 -26.70 7.44 -19.73
N LYS A 24 -27.39 7.42 -18.58
CA LYS A 24 -28.58 6.59 -18.35
C LYS A 24 -29.75 6.94 -19.27
N GLN A 25 -29.93 8.23 -19.58
CA GLN A 25 -30.96 8.68 -20.51
C GLN A 25 -30.72 8.14 -21.92
N LYS A 26 -29.46 8.18 -22.41
CA LYS A 26 -29.12 7.70 -23.76
C LYS A 26 -28.97 6.18 -23.82
N HIS A 27 -28.57 5.55 -22.73
CA HIS A 27 -28.35 4.11 -22.60
C HIS A 27 -29.17 3.52 -21.45
N PRO A 28 -30.50 3.36 -21.62
CA PRO A 28 -31.41 2.98 -20.54
C PRO A 28 -31.16 1.58 -20.00
N ASP A 29 -30.57 0.70 -20.81
CA ASP A 29 -30.23 -0.68 -20.48
C ASP A 29 -28.92 -0.81 -19.69
N TRP A 30 -28.11 0.26 -19.60
CA TRP A 30 -26.85 0.20 -18.87
C TRP A 30 -27.07 0.18 -17.36
N ASN A 31 -26.40 -0.75 -16.68
CA ASN A 31 -26.49 -0.87 -15.23
C ASN A 31 -25.57 0.13 -14.51
N PRO A 32 -25.71 0.33 -13.18
CA PRO A 32 -24.90 1.30 -12.44
C PRO A 32 -23.37 1.08 -12.55
N MET A 33 -22.92 -0.18 -12.60
CA MET A 33 -21.50 -0.51 -12.73
C MET A 33 -20.96 -0.17 -14.12
N GLU A 34 -21.75 -0.41 -15.18
CA GLU A 34 -21.43 0.00 -16.55
C GLU A 34 -21.34 1.52 -16.69
N ILE A 35 -22.23 2.27 -16.02
CA ILE A 35 -22.18 3.75 -16.00
C ILE A 35 -20.94 4.22 -15.26
N LYS A 36 -20.64 3.66 -14.09
CA LYS A 36 -19.43 3.97 -13.32
C LYS A 36 -18.16 3.68 -14.13
N ALA A 37 -18.10 2.52 -14.79
CA ALA A 37 -16.98 2.14 -15.65
C ALA A 37 -16.84 3.08 -16.85
N THR A 38 -17.94 3.51 -17.46
CA THR A 38 -17.95 4.50 -18.56
C THR A 38 -17.36 5.84 -18.13
N LEU A 39 -17.75 6.33 -16.95
CA LEU A 39 -17.20 7.57 -16.39
C LEU A 39 -15.69 7.45 -16.14
N ARG A 40 -15.21 6.32 -15.60
CA ARG A 40 -13.78 6.03 -15.41
C ARG A 40 -13.03 5.95 -16.75
N TYR A 41 -13.58 5.20 -17.70
CA TYR A 41 -12.95 4.91 -18.99
C TYR A 41 -12.79 6.14 -19.89
N THR A 42 -13.68 7.11 -19.75
CA THR A 42 -13.66 8.36 -20.56
C THR A 42 -13.10 9.57 -19.81
N ALA A 43 -12.69 9.39 -18.55
CA ALA A 43 -12.07 10.44 -17.79
C ALA A 43 -10.76 10.92 -18.45
N VAL A 44 -10.48 12.21 -18.28
CA VAL A 44 -9.29 12.87 -18.82
C VAL A 44 -8.31 13.05 -17.67
N ASP A 45 -7.15 12.41 -17.76
CA ASP A 45 -6.02 12.64 -16.87
C ASP A 45 -5.61 14.12 -16.91
N ILE A 46 -5.57 14.76 -15.73
CA ILE A 46 -5.19 16.16 -15.55
C ILE A 46 -3.82 16.34 -14.87
N GLY A 47 -3.04 15.26 -14.74
CA GLY A 47 -1.63 15.30 -14.31
C GLY A 47 -1.40 15.24 -12.80
N TYR A 48 -2.38 14.76 -12.02
CA TYR A 48 -2.21 14.50 -10.58
C TYR A 48 -2.03 13.00 -10.30
N PRO A 49 -1.53 12.60 -9.13
CA PRO A 49 -1.52 11.18 -8.76
C PRO A 49 -2.93 10.56 -8.81
N ILE A 50 -3.04 9.29 -9.18
CA ILE A 50 -4.34 8.58 -9.23
C ILE A 50 -5.04 8.58 -7.86
N THR A 51 -4.28 8.68 -6.77
CA THR A 51 -4.80 8.81 -5.39
C THR A 51 -5.57 10.12 -5.17
N ASP A 52 -5.26 11.15 -5.95
CA ASP A 52 -5.85 12.49 -5.81
C ASP A 52 -6.97 12.73 -6.81
N GLN A 53 -6.73 12.41 -8.08
CA GLN A 53 -7.70 12.65 -9.16
C GLN A 53 -8.56 11.43 -9.52
N GLY A 54 -8.26 10.25 -8.95
CA GLY A 54 -8.84 9.00 -9.43
C GLY A 54 -8.49 8.76 -10.90
N PHE A 55 -9.47 8.33 -11.70
CA PHE A 55 -9.29 8.11 -13.14
C PHE A 55 -9.18 9.41 -13.95
N GLY A 56 -9.27 10.58 -13.30
CA GLY A 56 -9.18 11.90 -13.90
C GLY A 56 -10.53 12.63 -13.98
N ARG A 57 -10.52 13.76 -14.67
CA ARG A 57 -11.69 14.64 -14.82
C ARG A 57 -12.73 14.02 -15.75
N VAL A 58 -13.98 13.92 -15.31
CA VAL A 58 -15.11 13.41 -16.11
C VAL A 58 -15.25 14.14 -17.45
N ASN A 59 -15.41 13.38 -18.53
CA ASN A 59 -15.76 13.87 -19.87
C ASN A 59 -17.16 13.37 -20.27
N ALA A 60 -18.19 14.15 -19.93
CA ALA A 60 -19.58 13.77 -20.16
C ALA A 60 -19.91 13.51 -21.64
N LEU A 61 -19.35 14.31 -22.55
CA LEU A 61 -19.59 14.17 -23.99
C LEU A 61 -19.03 12.83 -24.52
N ALA A 62 -17.80 12.48 -24.13
CA ALA A 62 -17.20 11.20 -24.50
C ALA A 62 -17.99 10.03 -23.88
N ALA A 63 -18.36 10.13 -22.61
CA ALA A 63 -19.09 9.09 -21.89
C ALA A 63 -20.44 8.77 -22.53
N VAL A 64 -21.23 9.80 -22.85
CA VAL A 64 -22.55 9.66 -23.48
C VAL A 64 -22.43 9.09 -24.91
N ASN A 65 -21.33 9.36 -25.61
CA ASN A 65 -21.14 8.92 -27.00
C ASN A 65 -20.54 7.51 -27.16
N LEU A 66 -20.19 6.81 -26.09
CA LEU A 66 -19.83 5.39 -26.18
C LEU A 66 -21.02 4.57 -26.68
N SER A 67 -20.76 3.67 -27.63
CA SER A 67 -21.78 2.81 -28.25
C SER A 67 -22.06 1.52 -27.49
N SER A 68 -21.12 1.10 -26.62
CA SER A 68 -21.27 -0.04 -25.72
C SER A 68 -20.46 0.19 -24.45
N PRO A 69 -20.89 -0.33 -23.30
CA PRO A 69 -20.17 -0.10 -22.04
C PRO A 69 -18.77 -0.73 -22.12
N PRO A 70 -17.75 -0.11 -21.50
CA PRO A 70 -16.41 -0.69 -21.45
C PRO A 70 -16.41 -1.96 -20.57
N PRO A 71 -15.35 -2.78 -20.63
CA PRO A 71 -15.16 -3.87 -19.66
C PRO A 71 -15.24 -3.35 -18.22
N LEU A 72 -15.77 -4.15 -17.31
CA LEU A 72 -15.80 -3.88 -15.89
C LEU A 72 -14.54 -4.46 -15.25
N ALA A 73 -13.78 -3.61 -14.59
CA ALA A 73 -12.67 -3.99 -13.72
C ALA A 73 -12.87 -3.24 -12.40
N PHE A 74 -13.20 -3.98 -11.35
CA PHE A 74 -13.36 -3.46 -10.00
C PHE A 74 -12.68 -4.39 -9.01
N LEU A 75 -11.81 -3.85 -8.18
CA LEU A 75 -11.21 -4.58 -7.07
C LEU A 75 -11.90 -4.18 -5.77
N TYR A 76 -12.14 -5.17 -4.91
CA TYR A 76 -12.71 -4.92 -3.58
C TYR A 76 -11.59 -5.11 -2.55
N ALA A 77 -11.23 -4.01 -1.90
CA ALA A 77 -10.13 -3.98 -0.94
C ALA A 77 -10.38 -5.00 0.18
N THR A 78 -9.36 -5.80 0.50
CA THR A 78 -9.40 -6.72 1.64
C THR A 78 -9.13 -6.01 2.96
N GLY A 79 -8.60 -4.78 2.95
CA GLY A 79 -8.39 -3.95 4.15
C GLY A 79 -7.45 -4.53 5.21
N GLU A 80 -6.90 -5.72 4.97
CA GLU A 80 -6.22 -6.56 5.96
C GLU A 80 -4.78 -6.82 5.54
N THR A 81 -3.87 -6.79 6.53
CA THR A 81 -2.53 -7.37 6.41
C THR A 81 -2.68 -8.84 6.04
N CYS A 82 -2.05 -9.22 4.95
CA CYS A 82 -2.26 -10.50 4.31
C CYS A 82 -1.14 -11.48 4.66
N VAL A 83 -1.52 -12.65 5.17
CA VAL A 83 -0.60 -13.74 5.52
C VAL A 83 -1.03 -15.03 4.82
N GLY A 84 -0.11 -15.68 4.11
CA GLY A 84 -0.37 -16.96 3.48
C GLY A 84 -1.30 -16.85 2.27
N THR A 85 -2.56 -17.30 2.39
CA THR A 85 -3.48 -17.32 1.25
C THR A 85 -4.44 -16.15 1.27
N VAL A 86 -4.36 -15.30 0.25
CA VAL A 86 -5.16 -14.10 0.07
C VAL A 86 -6.18 -14.31 -1.05
N TYR A 87 -7.42 -13.90 -0.82
CA TYR A 87 -8.47 -13.89 -1.84
C TYR A 87 -8.54 -12.50 -2.46
N ILE A 88 -8.14 -12.41 -3.73
CA ILE A 88 -8.32 -11.19 -4.52
C ILE A 88 -9.75 -11.21 -5.04
N ASN A 89 -10.59 -10.35 -4.47
CA ASN A 89 -12.00 -10.26 -4.83
C ASN A 89 -12.27 -9.07 -5.74
N GLY A 90 -13.23 -9.22 -6.64
CA GLY A 90 -13.58 -8.18 -7.57
C GLY A 90 -14.58 -8.59 -8.62
N THR A 91 -14.75 -7.70 -9.58
CA THR A 91 -15.57 -7.88 -10.78
C THR A 91 -14.70 -7.68 -12.00
N ALA A 92 -14.66 -8.70 -12.85
CA ALA A 92 -13.93 -8.75 -14.11
C ALA A 92 -14.85 -9.37 -15.18
N THR A 93 -15.62 -8.53 -15.85
CA THR A 93 -16.64 -8.98 -16.80
C THR A 93 -16.87 -7.92 -17.88
N ALA A 94 -17.49 -8.30 -19.00
CA ALA A 94 -17.94 -7.39 -20.04
C ALA A 94 -19.07 -8.04 -20.82
N ARG A 95 -19.90 -7.24 -21.51
CA ARG A 95 -20.94 -7.79 -22.42
C ARG A 95 -20.36 -8.70 -23.51
N ASN A 96 -19.13 -8.44 -23.93
CA ASN A 96 -18.35 -9.29 -24.84
C ASN A 96 -17.01 -9.63 -24.17
N PHE A 97 -17.06 -10.25 -22.99
CA PHE A 97 -15.86 -10.57 -22.22
C PHE A 97 -14.89 -11.45 -23.03
N SER A 98 -13.59 -11.12 -22.93
CA SER A 98 -12.51 -11.94 -23.51
C SER A 98 -11.69 -12.57 -22.39
N GLU A 99 -11.11 -11.75 -21.53
CA GLU A 99 -10.20 -12.18 -20.48
C GLU A 99 -10.04 -11.10 -19.40
N TYR A 100 -9.45 -11.49 -18.28
CA TYR A 100 -8.82 -10.56 -17.37
C TYR A 100 -7.43 -11.03 -16.96
N THR A 101 -6.59 -10.08 -16.57
CA THR A 101 -5.25 -10.32 -16.06
C THR A 101 -5.06 -9.52 -14.78
N LEU A 102 -4.55 -10.18 -13.75
CA LEU A 102 -4.04 -9.56 -12.54
C LEU A 102 -2.55 -9.39 -12.67
N TYR A 103 -2.06 -8.21 -12.32
CA TYR A 103 -0.64 -7.88 -12.21
C TYR A 103 -0.33 -7.46 -10.79
N TYR A 104 0.93 -7.58 -10.39
CA TYR A 104 1.43 -7.00 -9.17
C TYR A 104 2.68 -6.14 -9.43
N LYS A 105 2.90 -5.18 -8.53
CA LYS A 105 4.12 -4.39 -8.39
C LYS A 105 4.50 -4.34 -6.92
N TYR A 106 5.71 -4.80 -6.57
CA TYR A 106 6.24 -4.66 -5.22
C TYR A 106 6.76 -3.23 -5.01
N VAL A 107 6.32 -2.58 -3.94
CA VAL A 107 6.64 -1.19 -3.60
C VAL A 107 7.63 -1.12 -2.44
N GLY A 108 7.67 -2.13 -1.57
CA GLY A 108 8.54 -2.16 -0.41
C GLY A 108 7.78 -1.93 0.89
N ARG A 109 8.52 -1.73 1.98
CA ARG A 109 7.94 -1.49 3.33
C ARG A 109 7.31 -0.11 3.49
N ARG A 110 7.45 0.79 2.50
CA ARG A 110 6.90 2.14 2.51
C ARG A 110 6.19 2.42 1.20
N LEU A 111 4.95 2.89 1.31
CA LEU A 111 4.08 3.27 0.20
C LEU A 111 3.94 4.79 0.15
N TYR A 112 4.11 5.36 -1.03
CA TYR A 112 3.91 6.77 -1.34
C TYR A 112 2.80 6.93 -2.39
N GLU A 113 2.23 8.14 -2.51
CA GLU A 113 1.13 8.42 -3.45
C GLU A 113 1.54 8.24 -4.92
N ASP A 114 2.78 8.61 -5.25
CA ASP A 114 3.36 8.50 -6.58
C ASP A 114 3.68 7.06 -7.00
N ASP A 115 3.68 6.10 -6.06
CA ASP A 115 3.93 4.69 -6.37
C ASP A 115 2.88 4.07 -7.29
N PHE A 116 1.67 4.62 -7.37
CA PHE A 116 0.66 4.11 -8.29
C PHE A 116 0.96 4.46 -9.74
N ASP A 117 1.51 5.66 -9.97
CA ASP A 117 1.80 6.20 -11.29
C ASP A 117 3.27 6.01 -11.69
N SER A 118 4.12 5.59 -10.73
CA SER A 118 5.55 5.39 -10.96
C SER A 118 5.82 4.35 -12.06
N PRO A 119 6.74 4.65 -13.00
CA PRO A 119 7.13 3.71 -14.02
C PRO A 119 7.78 2.50 -13.34
N GLY A 120 7.16 1.34 -13.48
CA GLY A 120 7.62 0.09 -12.89
C GLY A 120 7.22 -1.10 -13.74
N GLN A 121 7.97 -2.19 -13.64
CA GLN A 121 7.61 -3.43 -14.33
C GLN A 121 6.49 -4.14 -13.59
N TRP A 122 5.32 -4.13 -14.22
CA TRP A 122 4.20 -4.97 -13.80
C TRP A 122 4.54 -6.43 -14.09
N THR A 123 4.43 -7.28 -13.08
CA THR A 123 4.56 -8.73 -13.26
C THR A 123 3.18 -9.36 -13.26
N GLU A 124 2.92 -10.24 -14.22
CA GLU A 124 1.67 -10.99 -14.27
C GLU A 124 1.56 -11.90 -13.04
N LEU A 125 0.44 -11.77 -12.33
CA LEU A 125 0.09 -12.62 -11.19
C LEU A 125 -0.75 -13.80 -11.64
N TYR A 126 -1.75 -13.53 -12.48
CA TYR A 126 -2.73 -14.51 -12.93
C TYR A 126 -3.52 -13.99 -14.14
N ALA A 127 -3.93 -14.87 -15.04
CA ALA A 127 -4.84 -14.56 -16.14
C ALA A 127 -5.97 -15.59 -16.23
N SER A 128 -7.15 -15.15 -16.67
CA SER A 128 -8.31 -16.02 -16.84
C SER A 128 -9.22 -15.55 -17.96
N ASN A 129 -9.80 -16.52 -18.66
CA ASN A 129 -10.80 -16.31 -19.70
C ASN A 129 -12.22 -16.59 -19.17
N SER A 130 -12.35 -16.83 -17.87
CA SER A 130 -13.64 -16.97 -17.18
C SER A 130 -13.96 -15.66 -16.47
N SER A 131 -15.08 -15.02 -16.81
CA SER A 131 -15.52 -13.79 -16.15
C SER A 131 -15.84 -14.04 -14.67
N ALA A 132 -15.75 -12.98 -13.87
CA ALA A 132 -16.18 -12.98 -12.48
C ALA A 132 -17.02 -11.74 -12.19
N ASP A 133 -18.10 -11.91 -11.44
CA ASP A 133 -18.99 -10.86 -11.00
C ASP A 133 -19.13 -10.97 -9.47
N GLU A 134 -18.67 -9.94 -8.76
CA GLU A 134 -18.63 -9.90 -7.30
C GLU A 134 -18.06 -11.16 -6.62
N GLY A 135 -16.92 -11.66 -7.13
CA GLY A 135 -16.37 -12.95 -6.72
C GLY A 135 -14.85 -12.98 -6.51
N VAL A 136 -14.34 -14.18 -6.22
CA VAL A 136 -12.90 -14.44 -6.12
C VAL A 136 -12.31 -14.46 -7.53
N LEU A 137 -11.43 -13.50 -7.83
CA LEU A 137 -10.65 -13.46 -9.07
C LEU A 137 -9.46 -14.40 -8.99
N TYR A 138 -8.76 -14.39 -7.86
CA TYR A 138 -7.59 -15.23 -7.69
C TYR A 138 -7.32 -15.54 -6.22
N ARG A 139 -6.82 -16.75 -5.97
CA ARG A 139 -6.33 -17.18 -4.66
C ARG A 139 -4.81 -17.09 -4.66
N TRP A 140 -4.30 -15.99 -4.14
CA TRP A 140 -2.87 -15.68 -4.14
C TRP A 140 -2.19 -16.28 -2.91
N ASN A 141 -1.19 -17.15 -3.13
CA ASN A 141 -0.31 -17.60 -2.07
C ASN A 141 0.87 -16.65 -1.92
N THR A 142 0.89 -15.88 -0.83
CA THR A 142 1.91 -14.88 -0.54
C THR A 142 3.13 -15.45 0.15
N THR A 143 3.16 -16.72 0.61
CA THR A 143 4.25 -17.22 1.47
C THR A 143 5.65 -17.15 0.87
N SER A 144 5.77 -17.11 -0.46
CA SER A 144 7.05 -16.96 -1.17
C SER A 144 7.38 -15.52 -1.56
N PHE A 145 6.51 -14.56 -1.22
CA PHE A 145 6.66 -13.15 -1.55
C PHE A 145 7.34 -12.41 -0.39
N LYS A 146 8.10 -11.37 -0.73
CA LYS A 146 8.72 -10.50 0.27
C LYS A 146 7.66 -9.72 1.01
N ASP A 147 7.93 -9.41 2.27
CA ASP A 147 7.04 -8.59 3.06
C ASP A 147 7.08 -7.12 2.66
N GLY A 148 5.93 -6.47 2.77
CA GLY A 148 5.70 -5.08 2.39
C GLY A 148 4.56 -4.92 1.40
N TRP A 149 4.42 -3.69 0.90
CA TRP A 149 3.32 -3.26 0.07
C TRP A 149 3.46 -3.75 -1.36
N TYR A 150 2.35 -4.27 -1.89
CA TYR A 150 2.12 -4.59 -3.28
C TYR A 150 0.95 -3.78 -3.81
N ILE A 151 1.11 -3.25 -5.02
CA ILE A 151 -0.02 -2.75 -5.80
C ILE A 151 -0.48 -3.88 -6.70
N ILE A 152 -1.74 -4.27 -6.57
CA ILE A 152 -2.39 -5.23 -7.45
C ILE A 152 -3.19 -4.45 -8.48
N LYS A 153 -3.01 -4.79 -9.76
CA LYS A 153 -3.74 -4.19 -10.88
C LYS A 153 -4.55 -5.24 -11.61
N LEU A 154 -5.86 -5.04 -11.67
CA LEU A 154 -6.77 -5.83 -12.48
C LEU A 154 -6.93 -5.16 -13.83
N VAL A 155 -6.80 -5.89 -14.92
CA VAL A 155 -7.12 -5.44 -16.28
C VAL A 155 -8.16 -6.39 -16.86
N SER A 156 -9.35 -5.88 -17.18
CA SER A 156 -10.39 -6.63 -17.90
C SER A 156 -10.44 -6.19 -19.36
N THR A 157 -10.54 -7.17 -20.26
CA THR A 157 -10.49 -6.97 -21.72
C THR A 157 -11.74 -7.55 -22.38
N ASP A 158 -12.32 -6.81 -23.32
CA ASP A 158 -13.39 -7.34 -24.19
C ASP A 158 -12.85 -7.89 -25.52
N THR A 159 -13.70 -8.58 -26.28
CA THR A 159 -13.32 -9.15 -27.59
C THR A 159 -12.96 -8.12 -28.65
N LYS A 160 -13.22 -6.82 -28.40
CA LYS A 160 -12.78 -5.71 -29.26
C LYS A 160 -11.43 -5.15 -28.83
N GLY A 161 -10.79 -5.73 -27.81
CA GLY A 161 -9.51 -5.29 -27.26
C GLY A 161 -9.59 -4.03 -26.39
N ARG A 162 -10.78 -3.55 -26.04
CA ARG A 162 -10.92 -2.45 -25.08
C ARG A 162 -10.55 -2.97 -23.70
N LYS A 163 -9.87 -2.14 -22.92
CA LYS A 163 -9.36 -2.50 -21.59
C LYS A 163 -9.82 -1.50 -20.55
N SER A 164 -10.30 -2.00 -19.42
CA SER A 164 -10.50 -1.23 -18.20
C SER A 164 -9.61 -1.79 -17.11
N PHE A 165 -9.25 -0.97 -16.14
CA PHE A 165 -8.44 -1.43 -15.02
C PHE A 165 -8.87 -0.85 -13.69
N ASP A 166 -8.51 -1.56 -12.63
CA ASP A 166 -8.57 -1.09 -11.26
C ASP A 166 -7.28 -1.43 -10.52
N MET A 167 -7.02 -0.73 -9.43
CA MET A 167 -5.86 -0.99 -8.57
C MET A 167 -6.27 -1.06 -7.11
N MET A 168 -5.60 -1.92 -6.35
CA MET A 168 -5.69 -1.96 -4.90
C MET A 168 -4.31 -2.18 -4.31
N ILE A 169 -4.18 -1.90 -3.02
CA ILE A 169 -2.97 -2.21 -2.26
C ILE A 169 -3.21 -3.45 -1.41
N VAL A 170 -2.17 -4.24 -1.27
CA VAL A 170 -2.10 -5.37 -0.36
C VAL A 170 -0.79 -5.26 0.40
N ASP A 171 -0.85 -5.28 1.73
CA ASP A 171 0.36 -5.49 2.51
C ASP A 171 0.55 -6.97 2.78
N VAL A 172 1.69 -7.50 2.39
CA VAL A 172 2.09 -8.88 2.67
C VAL A 172 2.98 -8.88 3.90
N GLU A 173 2.59 -9.63 4.93
CA GLU A 173 3.41 -9.81 6.13
C GLU A 173 3.50 -11.31 6.46
N ASN A 174 4.36 -12.02 5.74
CA ASN A 174 4.61 -13.44 6.04
C ASN A 174 5.52 -13.62 7.25
N SER A 175 6.28 -12.59 7.62
CA SER A 175 7.19 -12.66 8.77
C SER A 175 6.41 -12.62 10.08
N GLY A 176 6.62 -13.63 10.90
CA GLY A 176 5.95 -13.75 12.20
C GLY A 176 6.74 -13.13 13.34
N ARG A 177 8.01 -12.76 13.10
CA ARG A 177 8.96 -12.31 14.12
C ARG A 177 9.96 -11.30 13.54
N PHE A 178 10.20 -10.23 14.27
CA PHE A 178 11.37 -9.37 14.07
C PHE A 178 12.57 -9.95 14.82
N ILE A 179 13.72 -9.97 14.16
CA ILE A 179 15.01 -10.30 14.73
C ILE A 179 15.73 -8.99 15.04
N ILE A 180 15.96 -8.72 16.32
CA ILE A 180 16.70 -7.54 16.77
C ILE A 180 18.09 -8.01 17.19
N ASN A 181 19.11 -7.63 16.41
CA ASN A 181 20.50 -7.91 16.74
C ASN A 181 21.07 -6.75 17.54
N ILE A 182 21.44 -7.05 18.78
CA ILE A 182 22.22 -6.19 19.67
C ILE A 182 23.50 -6.93 20.08
N PRO A 183 24.60 -6.23 20.35
CA PRO A 183 25.76 -6.89 20.95
C PRO A 183 25.42 -7.40 22.35
N GLU A 184 26.17 -8.40 22.82
CA GLU A 184 26.01 -8.95 24.18
C GLU A 184 26.29 -7.88 25.25
N TYR A 185 27.21 -6.96 24.97
CA TYR A 185 27.56 -5.82 25.79
C TYR A 185 28.10 -4.67 24.94
N ALA A 186 28.13 -3.47 25.52
CA ALA A 186 28.88 -2.34 24.97
C ALA A 186 29.99 -1.92 25.93
N ILE A 187 31.02 -1.29 25.39
CA ILE A 187 32.12 -0.70 26.16
C ILE A 187 31.93 0.81 26.12
N GLU A 188 32.06 1.46 27.27
CA GLU A 188 31.98 2.91 27.34
C GLU A 188 32.96 3.59 26.38
N GLY A 189 32.57 4.75 25.86
CA GLY A 189 33.38 5.51 24.92
C GLY A 189 33.43 4.92 23.50
N ARG A 190 32.72 3.82 23.23
CA ARG A 190 32.67 3.18 21.90
C ARG A 190 31.28 3.25 21.27
N HIS A 191 31.26 3.16 19.94
CA HIS A 191 30.02 2.96 19.19
C HIS A 191 29.66 1.48 19.12
N PHE A 192 28.36 1.20 19.04
CA PHE A 192 27.81 -0.12 18.78
C PHE A 192 26.60 -0.01 17.87
N ASN A 193 26.30 -1.06 17.09
CA ASN A 193 25.15 -1.08 16.19
C ASN A 193 23.99 -1.87 16.78
N VAL A 194 22.80 -1.44 16.42
CA VAL A 194 21.55 -2.19 16.60
C VAL A 194 20.95 -2.35 15.22
N SER A 195 20.67 -3.59 14.82
CA SER A 195 19.97 -3.87 13.57
C SER A 195 18.68 -4.63 13.78
N ILE A 196 17.73 -4.40 12.88
CA ILE A 196 16.41 -5.02 12.88
C ILE A 196 16.24 -5.66 11.51
N SER A 197 15.91 -6.94 11.51
CA SER A 197 15.49 -7.66 10.31
C SER A 197 14.21 -8.44 10.58
N ASP A 198 13.55 -8.88 9.52
CA ASP A 198 12.52 -9.90 9.63
C ASP A 198 13.14 -11.31 9.73
N ASP A 199 12.30 -12.34 9.88
CA ASP A 199 12.71 -13.75 9.95
C ASP A 199 13.25 -14.31 8.61
N HIS A 200 13.21 -13.50 7.55
CA HIS A 200 13.82 -13.75 6.25
C HIS A 200 15.12 -12.93 6.03
N ASN A 201 15.63 -12.28 7.08
CA ASN A 201 16.82 -11.43 7.10
C ASN A 201 16.71 -10.15 6.23
N ASN A 202 15.52 -9.71 5.81
CA ASN A 202 15.38 -8.41 5.15
C ASN A 202 15.42 -7.29 6.21
N PRO A 203 16.08 -6.15 5.93
CA PRO A 203 16.13 -5.02 6.85
C PRO A 203 14.75 -4.41 7.09
N VAL A 204 14.42 -4.10 8.34
CA VAL A 204 13.13 -3.49 8.74
C VAL A 204 13.39 -2.20 9.50
N ASP A 205 12.82 -1.08 9.04
CA ASP A 205 13.01 0.20 9.73
C ASP A 205 12.14 0.28 10.99
N GLY A 206 12.74 0.79 12.07
CA GLY A 206 12.04 1.03 13.32
C GLY A 206 12.61 2.23 14.07
N PHE A 207 11.88 2.69 15.09
CA PHE A 207 12.42 3.65 16.05
C PHE A 207 13.20 2.88 17.12
N ILE A 208 14.49 3.20 17.27
CA ILE A 208 15.36 2.59 18.26
C ILE A 208 15.75 3.67 19.27
N ILE A 209 15.40 3.43 20.54
CA ILE A 209 15.67 4.32 21.66
C ILE A 209 16.66 3.65 22.59
N PHE A 210 17.85 4.22 22.70
CA PHE A 210 18.87 3.78 23.64
C PHE A 210 18.89 4.67 24.89
N ARG A 211 18.59 4.07 26.04
CA ARG A 211 18.56 4.74 27.35
C ARG A 211 19.63 4.16 28.26
N GLN A 212 20.69 4.95 28.45
CA GLN A 212 21.68 4.72 29.50
C GLN A 212 21.27 5.48 30.78
N PRO A 213 21.38 4.88 31.99
CA PRO A 213 21.06 5.56 33.23
C PRO A 213 21.78 6.91 33.37
N PHE A 214 21.07 7.92 33.88
CA PHE A 214 21.59 9.29 34.10
C PHE A 214 22.04 10.05 32.84
N LYS A 215 21.74 9.54 31.64
CA LYS A 215 22.03 10.20 30.35
C LYS A 215 20.73 10.45 29.60
N LEU A 216 20.72 11.47 28.74
CA LEU A 216 19.63 11.68 27.79
C LEU A 216 19.55 10.50 26.80
N PRO A 217 18.35 10.00 26.48
CA PRO A 217 18.18 8.97 25.46
C PRO A 217 18.73 9.40 24.09
N GLN A 218 19.23 8.44 23.34
CA GLN A 218 19.52 8.57 21.91
C GLN A 218 18.39 7.90 21.13
N ILE A 219 17.85 8.57 20.10
CA ILE A 219 16.73 8.06 19.31
C ILE A 219 17.10 8.13 17.84
N HIS A 220 17.12 6.98 17.18
CA HIS A 220 17.38 6.89 15.74
C HIS A 220 16.22 6.16 15.05
N TYR A 221 16.02 6.44 13.75
CA TYR A 221 15.08 5.73 12.89
C TYR A 221 15.86 5.03 11.78
N GLY A 222 15.61 3.73 11.59
CA GLY A 222 16.21 2.92 10.54
C GLY A 222 16.40 1.46 10.94
N SER A 223 16.86 0.65 9.99
CA SER A 223 17.06 -0.80 10.11
C SER A 223 18.44 -1.23 10.62
N ASN A 224 19.44 -0.35 10.57
CA ASN A 224 20.77 -0.57 11.15
C ASN A 224 21.37 0.78 11.56
N VAL A 225 21.44 1.04 12.87
CA VAL A 225 21.83 2.35 13.40
C VAL A 225 22.93 2.19 14.45
N ALA A 226 23.86 3.14 14.46
CA ALA A 226 24.94 3.20 15.43
C ALA A 226 24.51 4.05 16.65
N PHE A 227 24.81 3.60 17.85
CA PHE A 227 24.69 4.35 19.10
C PHE A 227 26.05 4.54 19.74
N TYR A 228 26.19 5.59 20.56
CA TYR A 228 27.39 5.82 21.35
C TYR A 228 27.16 5.45 22.82
N ALA A 229 27.93 4.50 23.35
CA ALA A 229 27.93 4.17 24.77
C ALA A 229 28.65 5.28 25.55
N ARG A 230 27.90 6.11 26.28
CA ARG A 230 28.47 7.30 26.92
C ARG A 230 29.32 6.88 28.14
N PRO A 231 30.39 7.63 28.47
CA PRO A 231 31.22 7.35 29.63
C PRO A 231 30.42 7.25 30.95
N ILE A 232 30.78 6.25 31.75
CA ILE A 232 30.37 6.03 33.12
C ILE A 232 31.18 7.00 33.98
N THR A 233 30.54 8.08 34.43
CA THR A 233 31.23 9.20 35.09
C THR A 233 31.64 8.91 36.54
N ARG A 234 31.34 7.72 37.07
CA ARG A 234 31.64 7.34 38.46
C ARG A 234 32.67 6.21 38.45
N PRO A 235 33.90 6.44 38.95
CA PRO A 235 35.01 5.50 38.80
C PRO A 235 34.85 4.19 39.59
N TRP A 236 33.94 4.13 40.56
CA TRP A 236 33.61 2.91 41.31
C TRP A 236 32.46 2.08 40.70
N ILE A 237 31.93 2.48 39.54
CA ILE A 237 30.88 1.73 38.83
C ILE A 237 31.52 0.97 37.66
N ASN A 238 31.53 -0.35 37.75
CA ASN A 238 32.13 -1.23 36.73
C ASN A 238 31.20 -1.49 35.54
N SER A 239 29.89 -1.38 35.74
CA SER A 239 28.92 -1.50 34.67
C SER A 239 27.60 -0.80 34.98
N VAL A 240 26.87 -0.46 33.93
CA VAL A 240 25.50 0.03 34.02
C VAL A 240 24.60 -0.74 33.07
N ASP A 241 23.37 -1.01 33.51
CA ASP A 241 22.35 -1.62 32.66
C ASP A 241 21.60 -0.55 31.87
N ALA A 242 21.87 -0.50 30.57
CA ALA A 242 21.09 0.29 29.66
C ALA A 242 19.88 -0.51 29.13
N ARG A 243 18.90 0.25 28.63
CA ARG A 243 17.73 -0.28 27.95
C ARG A 243 17.74 0.17 26.49
N ILE A 244 17.40 -0.76 25.60
CA ILE A 244 17.09 -0.46 24.21
C ILE A 244 15.61 -0.74 24.03
N TYR A 245 14.87 0.25 23.56
CA TYR A 245 13.48 0.11 23.16
C TYR A 245 13.46 0.12 21.64
N VAL A 246 12.90 -0.92 21.03
CA VAL A 246 12.73 -0.99 19.59
C VAL A 246 11.24 -0.98 19.30
N ILE A 247 10.80 0.00 18.52
CA ILE A 247 9.42 0.14 18.09
C ILE A 247 9.40 -0.10 16.59
N VAL A 248 8.88 -1.24 16.19
CA VAL A 248 8.68 -1.59 14.77
C VAL A 248 7.25 -1.25 14.40
N LEU A 249 7.10 -0.48 13.33
CA LEU A 249 5.81 -0.15 12.74
C LEU A 249 5.65 -1.01 11.48
N SER A 250 4.82 -2.05 11.56
CA SER A 250 4.34 -2.77 10.37
C SER A 250 2.89 -2.37 10.09
N SER A 251 2.34 -2.74 8.93
CA SER A 251 0.93 -2.45 8.67
C SER A 251 0.05 -3.10 9.72
N GLY A 252 -0.76 -2.27 10.36
CA GLY A 252 -1.75 -2.74 11.33
C GLY A 252 -1.18 -3.22 12.67
N LYS A 253 0.15 -3.21 12.90
CA LYS A 253 0.74 -3.64 14.17
C LYS A 253 1.89 -2.73 14.62
N ILE A 254 1.87 -2.39 15.91
CA ILE A 254 3.00 -1.78 16.60
C ILE A 254 3.62 -2.86 17.49
N GLU A 255 4.87 -3.22 17.24
CA GLU A 255 5.63 -4.09 18.12
C GLU A 255 6.64 -3.30 18.93
N VAL A 256 6.63 -3.49 20.25
CA VAL A 256 7.56 -2.85 21.17
C VAL A 256 8.40 -3.93 21.85
N HIS A 257 9.71 -3.88 21.62
CA HIS A 257 10.68 -4.79 22.22
C HIS A 257 11.55 -4.02 23.21
N ILE A 258 11.75 -4.57 24.40
CA ILE A 258 12.57 -3.97 25.46
C ILE A 258 13.74 -4.90 25.75
N LEU A 259 14.94 -4.45 25.38
CA LEU A 259 16.16 -5.22 25.51
C LEU A 259 17.07 -4.62 26.58
N ARG A 260 17.82 -5.49 27.25
CA ARG A 260 18.88 -5.09 28.19
C ARG A 260 20.20 -5.07 27.45
N LEU A 261 20.99 -4.03 27.66
CA LEU A 261 22.38 -3.97 27.19
C LEU A 261 23.29 -3.54 28.34
N PRO A 262 24.12 -4.46 28.88
CA PRO A 262 25.18 -4.11 29.81
C PRO A 262 26.20 -3.19 29.14
N ILE A 263 26.57 -2.10 29.81
CA ILE A 263 27.69 -1.24 29.42
C ILE A 263 28.78 -1.38 30.46
N TYR A 264 29.97 -1.83 30.05
CA TYR A 264 31.14 -1.95 30.91
C TYR A 264 32.02 -0.71 30.81
N ASN A 265 32.63 -0.34 31.94
CA ASN A 265 33.73 0.62 31.92
C ASN A 265 34.97 0.01 31.26
N THR A 266 35.89 0.87 30.83
CA THR A 266 37.23 0.44 30.38
C THR A 266 38.18 0.22 31.55
#